data_AF-A0A1Q7PZV8-F1
#
_entry.id   AF-A0A1Q7PZV8-F1
#
_cell.length_a   1.000
_cell.length_b   1.000
_cell.length_c   1.000
_cell.angle_alpha   90.00
_cell.angle_beta   90.00
_cell.angle_gamma   90.00
#
_symmetry.space_group_name_H-M   'P 1'
#
loop_
_entity.id
_entity.type
_entity.pdbx_description
1 polymer ?
#
loop_
_entity_poly.entity_id
_entity_poly.type
_entity_poly.pdbx_seq_one_letter_code
_entity_poly.pdbx_strand_id
1 'polypeptide(L)'
;MEEAARVSQRKRSAITFLVLLALTILEVAVSQIAGHHRAVVTALVGLAIVQGIVQIIYFMHLRWESRALRLYVLVPLAFPVIYALVLIADGIWRRLP
;
A
#
# COMPACT_ATOMS: atom_id res chain seq x y z
N MET A 1 31.65 8.62 -10.92
CA MET A 1 30.28 9.12 -11.20
C MET A 1 29.17 8.15 -10.79
N GLU A 2 29.47 6.87 -10.51
CA GLU A 2 28.47 5.89 -10.04
C GLU A 2 27.99 6.10 -8.58
N GLU A 3 28.86 6.60 -7.68
CA GLU A 3 28.51 6.81 -6.27
C GLU A 3 27.46 7.92 -6.07
N ALA A 4 27.53 9.01 -6.83
CA ALA A 4 26.57 10.11 -6.75
C ALA A 4 25.15 9.67 -7.13
N ALA A 5 25.02 8.73 -8.07
CA ALA A 5 23.73 8.15 -8.48
C ALA A 5 23.13 7.24 -7.39
N ARG A 6 23.96 6.43 -6.70
CA ARG A 6 23.50 5.56 -5.60
C ARG A 6 23.03 6.35 -4.39
N VAL A 7 23.68 7.48 -4.08
CA VAL A 7 23.28 8.37 -2.98
C VAL A 7 21.93 9.04 -3.28
N SER A 8 21.71 9.50 -4.52
CA SER A 8 20.42 10.02 -4.98
C SER A 8 19.29 8.99 -4.85
N GLN A 9 19.54 7.74 -5.28
CA GLN A 9 18.57 6.65 -5.21
C GLN A 9 18.23 6.26 -3.76
N ARG A 10 19.24 6.12 -2.89
CA ARG A 10 19.04 5.84 -1.45
C ARG A 10 18.23 6.92 -0.75
N LYS A 11 18.52 8.20 -1.05
CA LYS A 11 17.77 9.34 -0.48
C LYS A 11 16.31 9.30 -0.91
N ARG A 12 16.04 8.97 -2.18
CA ARG A 12 14.67 8.86 -2.71
C ARG A 12 13.89 7.73 -2.04
N SER A 13 14.48 6.56 -1.84
CA SER A 13 13.86 5.46 -1.10
C SER A 13 13.62 5.79 0.38
N ALA A 14 14.54 6.51 1.02
CA ALA A 14 14.37 6.95 2.41
C ALA A 14 13.21 7.95 2.56
N ILE A 15 13.05 8.88 1.62
CA ILE A 15 11.92 9.83 1.61
C ILE A 15 10.60 9.08 1.40
N THR A 16 10.53 8.15 0.45
CA THR A 16 9.33 7.32 0.25
C THR A 16 8.99 6.53 1.51
N PHE A 17 9.97 5.96 2.18
CA PHE A 17 9.77 5.24 3.44
C PHE A 17 9.16 6.15 4.52
N LEU A 18 9.66 7.38 4.65
CA LEU A 18 9.10 8.35 5.60
C LEU A 18 7.66 8.75 5.25
N VAL A 19 7.34 8.90 3.96
CA VAL A 19 5.96 9.17 3.51
C VAL A 19 5.04 8.01 3.90
N LEU A 20 5.44 6.76 3.63
CA LEU A 20 4.66 5.57 4.00
C LEU A 20 4.50 5.44 5.51
N LEU A 21 5.54 5.75 6.28
CA LEU A 21 5.48 5.76 7.74
C LEU A 21 4.48 6.81 8.24
N ALA A 22 4.49 8.02 7.67
CA ALA A 22 3.53 9.06 8.00
C ALA A 22 2.09 8.66 7.66
N LEU A 23 1.88 8.03 6.50
CA LEU A 23 0.56 7.48 6.12
C LEU A 23 0.10 6.41 7.11
N THR A 24 1.00 5.54 7.57
CA THR A 24 0.67 4.49 8.54
C THR A 24 0.29 5.07 9.91
N ILE A 25 1.01 6.10 10.38
CA ILE A 25 0.67 6.81 11.62
C ILE A 25 -0.71 7.46 11.49
N LEU A 26 -0.99 8.07 10.34
CA LEU A 26 -2.30 8.66 10.06
C LEU A 26 -3.41 7.60 10.06
N GLU A 27 -3.15 6.42 9.48
CA GLU A 27 -4.08 5.30 9.46
C GLU A 27 -4.44 4.82 10.87
N VAL A 28 -3.43 4.64 11.73
CA VAL A 28 -3.62 4.31 13.14
C VAL A 28 -4.41 5.41 13.85
N ALA A 29 -4.07 6.68 13.64
CA ALA A 29 -4.80 7.79 14.24
C ALA A 29 -6.29 7.82 13.81
N VAL A 30 -6.58 7.60 12.53
CA VAL A 30 -7.95 7.53 11.98
C VAL A 30 -8.71 6.34 12.56
N SER A 31 -8.04 5.20 12.78
CA SER A 31 -8.67 4.01 13.36
C SER A 31 -9.15 4.22 14.81
N GLN A 32 -8.55 5.16 15.54
CA GLN A 32 -8.90 5.48 16.93
C GLN A 32 -10.05 6.49 17.06
N ILE A 33 -10.55 7.05 15.95
CA ILE A 33 -11.66 8.02 15.97
C ILE A 33 -12.97 7.27 16.26
N ALA A 34 -13.53 7.50 17.45
CA ALA A 34 -14.82 6.95 17.84
C ALA A 34 -16.00 7.72 17.20
N GLY A 35 -17.07 7.00 16.82
CA GLY A 35 -18.39 7.59 16.56
C GLY A 35 -18.92 7.53 15.12
N HIS A 36 -18.07 7.37 14.09
CA HIS A 36 -18.52 7.31 12.69
C HIS A 36 -17.91 6.14 11.92
N HIS A 37 -18.36 4.91 12.23
CA HIS A 37 -17.83 3.68 11.65
C HIS A 37 -17.74 3.69 10.11
N ARG A 38 -18.76 4.22 9.42
CA ARG A 38 -18.75 4.26 7.95
C ARG A 38 -17.69 5.21 7.38
N ALA A 39 -17.58 6.42 7.95
CA ALA A 39 -16.61 7.42 7.48
C ALA A 39 -15.17 6.96 7.76
N VAL A 40 -14.93 6.36 8.94
CA VAL A 40 -13.63 5.80 9.32
C VAL A 40 -13.24 4.65 8.37
N VAL A 41 -14.16 3.73 8.07
CA VAL A 41 -13.89 2.63 7.12
C VAL A 41 -13.56 3.18 5.73
N THR A 42 -14.33 4.13 5.19
CA THR A 42 -14.04 4.71 3.87
C THR A 42 -12.68 5.41 3.84
N ALA A 43 -12.34 6.13 4.92
CA ALA A 43 -11.04 6.80 5.04
C ALA A 43 -9.87 5.80 5.10
N LEU A 44 -9.99 4.75 5.91
CA LEU A 44 -8.98 3.69 6.02
C LEU A 44 -8.77 2.95 4.70
N VAL A 45 -9.86 2.62 3.99
CA VAL A 45 -9.77 1.99 2.66
C VAL A 45 -9.06 2.92 1.66
N GLY A 46 -9.38 4.22 1.68
CA GLY A 46 -8.70 5.21 0.86
C GLY A 46 -7.20 5.29 1.16
N LEU A 47 -6.82 5.33 2.43
CA LEU A 47 -5.43 5.33 2.88
C LEU A 47 -4.67 4.07 2.41
N ALA A 48 -5.27 2.89 2.58
CA ALA A 48 -4.67 1.63 2.17
C ALA A 48 -4.40 1.58 0.65
N ILE A 49 -5.31 2.12 -0.18
CA ILE A 49 -5.11 2.22 -1.63
C ILE A 49 -3.93 3.14 -1.95
N VAL A 50 -3.83 4.30 -1.30
CA VAL A 50 -2.73 5.25 -1.51
C VAL A 50 -1.39 4.63 -1.12
N GLN A 51 -1.32 3.93 0.02
CA GLN A 51 -0.12 3.18 0.41
C GLN A 51 0.30 2.16 -0.66
N GLY A 52 -0.65 1.39 -1.19
CA GLY A 52 -0.39 0.43 -2.27
C GLY A 52 0.18 1.10 -3.53
N ILE A 53 -0.40 2.23 -3.95
CA ILE A 53 0.07 3.00 -5.11
C ILE A 53 1.50 3.51 -4.88
N VAL A 54 1.78 4.09 -3.72
CA VAL A 54 3.12 4.58 -3.37
C VAL A 54 4.14 3.44 -3.37
N GLN A 55 3.78 2.27 -2.86
CA GLN A 55 4.65 1.09 -2.84
C GLN A 55 5.02 0.62 -4.25
N ILE A 56 4.02 0.50 -5.13
CA ILE A 56 4.18 0.07 -6.52
C ILE A 56 5.06 1.06 -7.31
N ILE A 57 4.83 2.36 -7.13
CA ILE A 57 5.53 3.39 -7.91
C ILE A 57 6.98 3.58 -7.45
N TYR A 58 7.22 3.62 -6.13
CA TYR A 58 8.51 4.06 -5.59
C TYR A 58 9.39 2.93 -5.06
N PHE A 59 8.80 1.88 -4.49
CA PHE A 59 9.58 0.81 -3.88
C PHE A 59 9.91 -0.30 -4.88
N MET A 60 8.97 -0.58 -5.79
CA MET A 60 9.11 -1.70 -6.74
C MET A 60 9.82 -1.35 -8.04
N HIS A 61 10.36 -0.13 -8.22
CA HIS A 61 11.06 0.35 -9.44
C HIS A 61 10.39 0.03 -10.80
N LEU A 62 9.12 -0.35 -10.75
CA LEU A 62 8.30 -0.87 -11.85
C LEU A 62 8.18 0.09 -13.03
N ARG A 63 8.49 1.38 -12.81
CA ARG A 63 8.49 2.42 -13.84
C ARG A 63 9.59 2.20 -14.89
N TRP A 64 10.68 1.50 -14.58
CA TRP A 64 11.87 1.41 -15.45
C TRP A 64 12.24 -0.03 -15.87
N GLU A 65 11.50 -1.05 -15.43
CA GLU A 65 11.81 -2.46 -15.69
C GLU A 65 10.91 -3.11 -16.76
N SER A 66 11.42 -4.19 -17.36
CA SER A 66 10.73 -4.93 -18.42
C SER A 66 9.39 -5.52 -17.95
N ARG A 67 8.45 -5.71 -18.89
CA ARG A 67 7.10 -6.27 -18.59
C ARG A 67 7.15 -7.60 -17.83
N ALA A 68 8.21 -8.39 -17.99
CA ALA A 68 8.39 -9.67 -17.31
C ALA A 68 8.70 -9.49 -15.81
N LEU A 69 9.62 -8.59 -15.44
CA LEU A 69 9.91 -8.31 -14.02
C LEU A 69 8.70 -7.68 -13.32
N ARG A 70 7.94 -6.86 -14.06
CA ARG A 70 6.67 -6.32 -13.56
C ARG A 70 5.70 -7.41 -13.14
N LEU A 71 5.56 -8.47 -13.94
CA LEU A 71 4.66 -9.59 -13.64
C LEU A 71 5.13 -10.37 -12.41
N TYR A 72 6.43 -10.63 -12.28
CA TYR A 72 7.00 -11.34 -11.12
C TYR A 72 6.76 -10.64 -9.79
N VAL A 73 6.67 -9.31 -9.80
CA VAL A 73 6.37 -8.52 -8.60
C VAL A 73 4.85 -8.41 -8.37
N LEU A 74 4.07 -8.33 -9.45
CA LEU A 74 2.61 -8.22 -9.35
C LEU A 74 1.95 -9.53 -8.86
N VAL A 75 2.51 -10.69 -9.21
CA VAL A 75 2.01 -12.00 -8.78
C VAL A 75 1.99 -12.14 -7.24
N PRO A 76 3.10 -12.00 -6.51
CA PRO A 76 3.10 -12.07 -5.04
C PRO A 76 2.32 -10.93 -4.39
N LEU A 77 2.11 -9.80 -5.08
CA LEU A 77 1.25 -8.71 -4.60
C LEU A 77 -0.25 -9.03 -4.79
N ALA A 78 -0.61 -9.76 -5.83
CA ALA A 78 -2.01 -10.13 -6.10
C ALA A 78 -2.54 -11.14 -5.08
N PHE A 79 -1.71 -12.06 -4.60
CA PHE A 79 -2.09 -13.05 -3.57
C PHE A 79 -2.72 -12.44 -2.31
N PRO A 80 -2.06 -11.49 -1.59
CA PRO A 80 -2.65 -10.88 -0.40
C PRO A 80 -3.90 -10.06 -0.71
N VAL A 81 -3.98 -9.42 -1.89
CA VAL A 81 -5.19 -8.69 -2.32
C VAL A 81 -6.35 -9.65 -2.53
N ILE A 82 -6.14 -10.75 -3.26
CA ILE A 82 -7.16 -11.78 -3.48
C ILE A 82 -7.59 -12.38 -2.14
N TYR A 83 -6.64 -12.71 -1.27
CA TYR A 83 -6.91 -13.23 0.07
C TYR A 83 -7.76 -12.26 0.90
N ALA A 84 -7.41 -10.97 0.91
CA ALA A 84 -8.18 -9.94 1.61
C ALA A 84 -9.60 -9.83 1.07
N LEU A 85 -9.79 -9.86 -0.26
CA LEU A 85 -11.11 -9.83 -0.88
C LEU A 85 -11.97 -11.04 -0.50
N VAL A 86 -11.38 -12.24 -0.49
CA VAL A 86 -12.06 -13.47 -0.04
C VAL A 86 -12.48 -13.35 1.42
N LEU A 87 -11.59 -12.84 2.29
CA LEU A 87 -11.89 -12.67 3.72
C LEU A 87 -13.01 -11.64 3.95
N ILE A 88 -13.00 -10.54 3.21
CA ILE A 88 -14.05 -9.53 3.26
C ILE A 88 -15.38 -10.13 2.77
N ALA A 89 -15.36 -10.90 1.68
CA ALA A 89 -16.55 -11.56 1.15
C ALA A 89 -17.13 -12.59 2.13
N ASP A 90 -16.31 -13.44 2.75
CA ASP A 90 -16.73 -14.37 3.80
C ASP A 90 -17.30 -13.62 5.02
N GLY A 91 -16.67 -12.53 5.43
CA GLY A 91 -17.17 -11.67 6.51
C GLY A 91 -18.50 -11.00 6.20
N ILE A 92 -18.74 -10.62 4.94
CA ILE A 92 -20.04 -10.10 4.47
C ILE A 92 -21.07 -11.21 4.47
N TRP A 93 -20.75 -12.38 3.91
CA TRP A 93 -21.63 -13.53 3.81
C TRP A 93 -22.14 -13.99 5.18
N ARG A 94 -21.25 -14.03 6.18
CA ARG A 94 -21.62 -14.41 7.56
C ARG A 94 -22.45 -13.36 8.31
N ARG A 95 -22.46 -12.11 7.85
CA ARG A 95 -23.19 -10.99 8.48
C ARG A 95 -24.48 -10.62 7.77
N LEU A 96 -24.72 -11.19 6.59
CA LEU A 96 -26.04 -11.15 5.96
C LEU A 96 -26.94 -12.16 6.70
N PRO A 97 -28.17 -11.75 7.11
CA PRO A 97 -29.12 -12.62 7.79
C PRO A 97 -29.59 -13.79 6.91
#